data_AF-C7TNV8-F1
#
_entry.id   AF-C7TNV8-F1
#
_cell.length_a   1.000
_cell.length_b   1.000
_cell.length_c   1.000
_cell.angle_alpha   90.00
_cell.angle_beta   90.00
_cell.angle_gamma   90.00
#
_symmetry.space_group_name_H-M   'P 1'
#
loop_
_entity.id
_entity.type
_entity.pdbx_description
1 polymer ?
#
loop_
_entity_poly.entity_id
_entity_poly.type
_entity_poly.pdbx_seq_one_letter_code
_entity_poly.pdbx_strand_id
1 'polypeptide(L)'
;VSRIRAWFNSVKDDLFEGGRGQQTSAFIQTCILPRVLFSEYDAIYSAKWIIILHQQRITLFQSLVFIDKLFIDVLPLICALTENEANSIGTFLQILLSHAQRWHSDSSIFEKECEGFPGLVSKTRQDKTTESVNYESFRRLCFKWQMRLHTAFNSVLSVVNNEYVSVRNCLVVMTKLAPCFPLLKDLVDSVEKLVEKVRDNEKGKRDELSLKAASYLVRSKMRNVPVYEGLQFHRPIVKQAAKLDATVDRKRISNVLSSSIFI
;
A
#
# COMPACT_ATOMS: atom_id res chain seq x y z
N VAL A 1 7.43 4.43 30.44
CA VAL A 1 6.61 5.08 29.39
C VAL A 1 6.50 6.60 29.59
N SER A 2 6.21 7.10 30.80
CA SER A 2 6.13 8.55 31.12
C SER A 2 7.36 9.36 30.68
N ARG A 3 8.58 8.88 30.99
CA ARG A 3 9.84 9.54 30.59
C ARG A 3 9.95 9.77 29.08
N ILE A 4 9.57 8.78 28.26
CA ILE A 4 9.68 8.86 26.81
C ILE A 4 8.68 9.86 26.24
N ARG A 5 7.46 9.91 26.79
CA ARG A 5 6.46 10.92 26.40
C ARG A 5 6.90 12.33 26.77
N ALA A 6 7.48 12.51 27.97
CA ALA A 6 8.04 13.80 28.38
C ALA A 6 9.16 14.25 27.44
N TRP A 7 10.04 13.32 27.03
CA TRP A 7 11.07 13.60 26.05
C TRP A 7 10.49 14.00 24.69
N PHE A 8 9.50 13.25 24.15
CA PHE A 8 8.85 13.62 22.89
C PHE A 8 8.22 15.01 22.92
N ASN A 9 7.58 15.38 24.04
CA ASN A 9 7.04 16.73 24.20
C ASN A 9 8.13 17.81 24.16
N SER A 10 9.32 17.52 24.68
CA SER A 10 10.45 18.47 24.66
C SER A 10 11.10 18.66 23.29
N VAL A 11 10.96 17.70 22.36
CA VAL A 11 11.62 17.73 21.04
C VAL A 11 10.63 17.78 19.88
N LYS A 12 9.33 17.92 20.17
CA LYS A 12 8.22 17.74 19.22
C LYS A 12 8.33 18.63 17.99
N ASP A 13 8.81 19.86 18.18
CA ASP A 13 8.87 20.89 17.15
C ASP A 13 10.22 20.91 16.41
N ASP A 14 11.24 20.23 16.94
CA ASP A 14 12.61 20.26 16.43
C ASP A 14 13.02 18.97 15.70
N LEU A 15 12.24 17.89 15.83
CA LEU A 15 12.62 16.58 15.29
C LEU A 15 12.63 16.53 13.75
N PHE A 16 11.80 17.36 13.10
CA PHE A 16 11.74 17.46 11.64
C PHE A 16 11.73 18.93 11.22
N GLU A 17 12.73 19.32 10.42
CA GLU A 17 12.78 20.68 9.83
C GLU A 17 11.94 20.79 8.55
N GLY A 18 11.30 21.94 8.35
CA GLY A 18 10.49 22.23 7.16
C GLY A 18 11.32 22.52 5.91
N GLY A 19 10.65 22.58 4.75
CA GLY A 19 11.26 23.06 3.49
C GLY A 19 12.16 22.07 2.73
N ARG A 20 12.45 20.88 3.28
CA ARG A 20 13.22 19.84 2.60
C ARG A 20 12.32 18.87 1.86
N GLY A 21 12.14 19.07 0.54
CA GLY A 21 11.26 18.26 -0.33
C GLY A 21 11.54 16.75 -0.39
N GLN A 22 12.63 16.27 0.22
CA GLN A 22 13.01 14.86 0.29
C GLN A 22 13.18 14.32 1.71
N GLN A 23 12.81 15.06 2.76
CA GLN A 23 13.04 14.66 4.15
C GLN A 23 12.47 13.28 4.47
N THR A 24 11.23 12.99 4.07
CA THR A 24 10.61 11.67 4.28
C THR A 24 11.39 10.54 3.59
N SER A 25 11.89 10.78 2.37
CA SER A 25 12.63 9.77 1.61
C SER A 25 14.00 9.52 2.25
N ALA A 26 14.71 10.58 2.62
CA ALA A 26 15.97 10.47 3.35
C ALA A 26 15.76 9.73 4.67
N PHE A 27 14.73 10.08 5.44
CA PHE A 27 14.41 9.44 6.70
C PHE A 27 14.12 7.93 6.54
N ILE A 28 13.37 7.54 5.50
CA ILE A 28 13.14 6.12 5.17
C ILE A 28 14.48 5.43 4.88
N GLN A 29 15.29 6.01 3.98
CA GLN A 29 16.50 5.37 3.46
C GLN A 29 17.67 5.30 4.46
N THR A 30 17.88 6.36 5.25
CA THR A 30 19.07 6.46 6.13
C THR A 30 18.79 6.05 7.56
N CYS A 31 17.53 6.14 8.03
CA CYS A 31 17.20 5.84 9.42
C CYS A 31 16.36 4.56 9.56
N ILE A 32 15.29 4.44 8.78
CA ILE A 32 14.32 3.34 8.98
C ILE A 32 14.78 2.04 8.33
N LEU A 33 15.10 2.06 7.04
CA LEU A 33 15.45 0.83 6.30
C LEU A 33 16.66 0.10 6.90
N PRO A 34 17.78 0.74 7.26
CA PRO A 34 18.92 0.03 7.84
C PRO A 34 18.56 -0.71 9.13
N ARG A 35 17.65 -0.15 9.94
CA ARG A 35 17.16 -0.79 11.16
C ARG A 35 16.17 -1.92 10.87
N VAL A 36 15.20 -1.66 10.00
CA VAL A 36 14.15 -2.65 9.65
C VAL A 36 14.75 -3.92 9.05
N LEU A 37 15.82 -3.80 8.26
CA LEU A 37 16.48 -4.93 7.62
C LEU A 37 17.42 -5.69 8.57
N PHE A 38 17.85 -5.07 9.68
CA PHE A 38 18.80 -5.68 10.63
C PHE A 38 18.21 -6.87 11.39
N SER A 39 16.98 -6.73 11.91
CA SER A 39 16.31 -7.80 12.66
C SER A 39 14.79 -7.61 12.70
N GLU A 40 14.06 -8.70 12.96
CA GLU A 40 12.60 -8.63 13.15
C GLU A 40 12.22 -7.78 14.38
N TYR A 41 13.05 -7.79 15.43
CA TYR A 41 12.84 -6.94 16.61
C TYR A 41 12.99 -5.45 16.29
N ASP A 42 14.00 -5.09 15.48
CA ASP A 42 14.19 -3.72 15.02
C ASP A 42 13.09 -3.28 14.04
N ALA A 43 12.58 -4.20 13.22
CA ALA A 43 11.41 -3.96 12.40
C ALA A 43 10.17 -3.63 13.25
N ILE A 44 9.90 -4.41 14.30
CA ILE A 44 8.80 -4.15 15.24
C ILE A 44 9.01 -2.80 15.94
N TYR A 45 10.20 -2.56 16.48
CA TYR A 45 10.54 -1.30 17.14
C TYR A 45 10.32 -0.10 16.22
N SER A 46 10.85 -0.17 15.00
CA SER A 46 10.76 0.91 14.02
C SER A 46 9.30 1.19 13.65
N ALA A 47 8.49 0.15 13.42
CA ALA A 47 7.06 0.33 13.14
C ALA A 47 6.31 0.98 14.31
N LYS A 48 6.55 0.52 15.55
CA LYS A 48 5.95 1.11 16.75
C LYS A 48 6.40 2.55 16.95
N TRP A 49 7.66 2.85 16.66
CA TRP A 49 8.20 4.19 16.77
C TRP A 49 7.54 5.16 15.78
N ILE A 50 7.34 4.75 14.52
CA ILE A 50 6.57 5.53 13.52
C ILE A 50 5.13 5.80 13.99
N ILE A 51 4.46 4.79 14.55
CA ILE A 51 3.12 4.94 15.11
C ILE A 51 3.11 5.93 16.29
N ILE A 52 4.11 5.86 17.17
CA ILE A 52 4.24 6.76 18.31
C ILE A 52 4.49 8.19 17.83
N LEU A 53 5.34 8.43 16.83
CA LEU A 53 5.54 9.78 16.27
C LEU A 53 4.23 10.39 15.80
N HIS A 54 3.43 9.60 15.07
CA HIS A 54 2.09 10.01 14.65
C HIS A 54 1.22 10.36 15.87
N GLN A 55 1.15 9.48 16.86
CA GLN A 55 0.35 9.68 18.07
C GLN A 55 0.78 10.88 18.93
N GLN A 56 2.08 11.22 18.97
CA GLN A 56 2.60 12.39 19.68
C GLN A 56 2.42 13.69 18.89
N ARG A 57 1.80 13.65 17.70
CA ARG A 57 1.55 14.81 16.83
C ARG A 57 2.85 15.56 16.50
N ILE A 58 3.94 14.83 16.27
CA ILE A 58 5.25 15.42 15.96
C ILE A 58 5.09 16.37 14.77
N THR A 59 5.60 17.60 14.95
CA THR A 59 5.47 18.66 13.96
C THR A 59 6.24 18.28 12.70
N LEU A 60 5.66 18.55 11.52
CA LEU A 60 6.22 18.26 10.20
C LEU A 60 6.46 16.77 9.86
N PHE A 61 6.14 15.84 10.75
CA PHE A 61 6.17 14.42 10.43
C PHE A 61 4.91 13.99 9.65
N GLN A 62 5.01 13.95 8.32
CA GLN A 62 3.93 13.52 7.42
C GLN A 62 3.75 11.99 7.41
N SER A 63 3.10 11.44 8.43
CA SER A 63 2.91 10.00 8.62
C SER A 63 2.24 9.31 7.42
N LEU A 64 1.22 9.92 6.80
CA LEU A 64 0.57 9.35 5.62
C LEU A 64 1.49 9.32 4.40
N VAL A 65 2.28 10.39 4.20
CA VAL A 65 3.26 10.45 3.09
C VAL A 65 4.36 9.43 3.29
N PHE A 66 4.78 9.21 4.54
CA PHE A 66 5.73 8.16 4.90
C PHE A 66 5.20 6.76 4.53
N ILE A 67 3.97 6.43 4.96
CA ILE A 67 3.36 5.13 4.65
C ILE A 67 3.14 4.99 3.12
N ASP A 68 2.69 6.06 2.44
CA ASP A 68 2.47 6.02 1.00
C ASP A 68 3.76 5.75 0.22
N LYS A 69 4.86 6.44 0.56
CA LYS A 69 6.17 6.23 -0.07
C LYS A 69 6.69 4.81 0.14
N LEU A 70 6.51 4.24 1.34
CA LEU A 70 6.93 2.86 1.60
C LEU A 70 6.26 1.86 0.65
N PHE A 71 4.96 2.02 0.34
CA PHE A 71 4.23 1.09 -0.53
C PHE A 71 4.40 1.36 -2.04
N ILE A 72 4.95 2.52 -2.45
CA ILE A 72 5.25 2.80 -3.86
C ILE A 72 6.44 1.96 -4.35
N ASP A 73 7.52 1.94 -3.57
CA ASP A 73 8.82 1.40 -4.03
C ASP A 73 9.20 0.08 -3.32
N VAL A 74 8.23 -0.63 -2.73
CA VAL A 74 8.53 -1.79 -1.89
C VAL A 74 9.03 -3.00 -2.67
N LEU A 75 8.58 -3.19 -3.92
CA LEU A 75 8.85 -4.42 -4.66
C LEU A 75 10.32 -4.59 -5.06
N PRO A 76 10.98 -3.60 -5.73
CA PRO A 76 12.39 -3.73 -6.07
C PRO A 76 13.26 -4.01 -4.85
N LEU A 77 12.92 -3.41 -3.71
CA LEU A 77 13.56 -3.69 -2.44
C LEU A 77 13.36 -5.17 -2.06
N ILE A 78 12.12 -5.65 -1.95
CA ILE A 78 11.80 -7.05 -1.58
C ILE A 78 12.58 -8.05 -2.45
N CYS A 79 12.66 -7.84 -3.75
CA CYS A 79 13.35 -8.76 -4.66
C CYS A 79 14.86 -8.84 -4.42
N ALA A 80 15.48 -7.77 -3.90
CA ALA A 80 16.93 -7.71 -3.66
C ALA A 80 17.36 -8.22 -2.27
N LEU A 81 16.41 -8.50 -1.36
CA LEU A 81 16.70 -8.87 0.02
C LEU A 81 17.12 -10.34 0.19
N THR A 82 17.80 -10.62 1.29
CA THR A 82 17.87 -11.99 1.83
C THR A 82 16.51 -12.40 2.43
N GLU A 83 16.34 -13.70 2.71
CA GLU A 83 15.08 -14.19 3.30
C GLU A 83 14.80 -13.59 4.69
N ASN A 84 15.84 -13.43 5.52
CA ASN A 84 15.72 -12.85 6.86
C ASN A 84 15.34 -11.36 6.82
N GLU A 85 15.91 -10.62 5.87
CA GLU A 85 15.55 -9.23 5.62
C GLU A 85 14.13 -9.11 5.08
N ALA A 86 13.71 -10.00 4.16
CA ALA A 86 12.34 -10.08 3.67
C ALA A 86 11.34 -10.39 4.81
N ASN A 87 11.71 -11.28 5.74
CA ASN A 87 10.93 -11.56 6.95
C ASN A 87 10.80 -10.32 7.85
N SER A 88 11.89 -9.58 8.04
CA SER A 88 11.94 -8.39 8.90
C SER A 88 11.14 -7.23 8.29
N ILE A 89 11.34 -6.91 7.01
CA ILE A 89 10.54 -5.89 6.32
C ILE A 89 9.07 -6.27 6.21
N GLY A 90 8.75 -7.56 5.99
CA GLY A 90 7.37 -8.04 5.98
C GLY A 90 6.66 -7.78 7.30
N THR A 91 7.36 -7.95 8.43
CA THR A 91 6.84 -7.65 9.78
C THR A 91 6.62 -6.15 9.97
N PHE A 92 7.56 -5.31 9.54
CA PHE A 92 7.42 -3.85 9.57
C PHE A 92 6.20 -3.37 8.76
N LEU A 93 6.07 -3.85 7.52
CA LEU A 93 4.94 -3.53 6.63
C LEU A 93 3.61 -4.02 7.19
N GLN A 94 3.57 -5.23 7.76
CA GLN A 94 2.37 -5.78 8.40
C GLN A 94 1.87 -4.87 9.52
N ILE A 95 2.74 -4.40 10.41
CA ILE A 95 2.35 -3.56 11.55
C ILE A 95 1.79 -2.22 11.05
N LEU A 96 2.47 -1.57 10.10
CA LEU A 96 2.01 -0.28 9.56
C LEU A 96 0.70 -0.43 8.77
N LEU A 97 0.60 -1.44 7.91
CA LEU A 97 -0.62 -1.68 7.14
C LEU A 97 -1.79 -2.02 8.07
N SER A 98 -1.60 -2.91 9.04
CA SER A 98 -2.64 -3.25 10.02
C SER A 98 -3.10 -2.04 10.82
N HIS A 99 -2.18 -1.15 11.19
CA HIS A 99 -2.52 0.10 11.88
C HIS A 99 -3.37 1.02 11.00
N ALA A 100 -2.99 1.18 9.73
CA ALA A 100 -3.79 1.93 8.78
C ALA A 100 -5.17 1.29 8.52
N GLN A 101 -5.25 -0.04 8.48
CA GLN A 101 -6.53 -0.74 8.30
C GLN A 101 -7.47 -0.57 9.51
N ARG A 102 -6.95 -0.43 10.73
CA ARG A 102 -7.75 -0.05 11.89
C ARG A 102 -8.39 1.33 11.69
N TRP A 103 -7.62 2.31 11.21
CA TRP A 103 -8.17 3.62 10.87
C TRP A 103 -9.20 3.53 9.72
N HIS A 104 -9.01 2.63 8.76
CA HIS A 104 -9.96 2.42 7.66
C HIS A 104 -11.26 1.77 8.11
N SER A 105 -11.24 1.01 9.21
CA SER A 105 -12.41 0.23 9.64
C SER A 105 -13.54 1.06 10.27
N ASP A 106 -13.23 2.24 10.82
CA ASP A 106 -14.17 3.06 11.57
C ASP A 106 -13.79 4.56 11.47
N SER A 107 -14.74 5.37 11.00
CA SER A 107 -14.55 6.83 10.87
C SER A 107 -14.25 7.48 12.22
N SER A 108 -14.89 7.03 13.29
CA SER A 108 -14.71 7.61 14.62
C SER A 108 -13.29 7.41 15.17
N ILE A 109 -12.66 6.27 14.84
CA ILE A 109 -11.27 6.00 15.19
C ILE A 109 -10.36 6.92 14.37
N PHE A 110 -10.61 7.06 13.06
CA PHE A 110 -9.84 7.95 12.20
C PHE A 110 -9.93 9.40 12.67
N GLU A 111 -11.12 9.92 12.93
CA GLU A 111 -11.34 11.30 13.41
C GLU A 111 -10.57 11.53 14.71
N LYS A 112 -10.68 10.61 15.67
CA LYS A 112 -10.00 10.73 16.97
C LYS A 112 -8.47 10.66 16.89
N GLU A 113 -7.93 9.78 16.05
CA GLU A 113 -6.49 9.46 16.01
C GLU A 113 -5.72 10.18 14.90
N CYS A 114 -6.41 10.80 13.94
CA CYS A 114 -5.79 11.36 12.73
C CYS A 114 -6.26 12.77 12.37
N GLU A 115 -7.51 13.15 12.65
CA GLU A 115 -8.01 14.47 12.29
C GLU A 115 -7.33 15.57 13.12
N GLY A 116 -6.84 16.62 12.43
CA GLY A 116 -6.08 17.70 13.06
C GLY A 116 -4.65 17.35 13.47
N PHE A 117 -4.14 16.15 13.14
CA PHE A 117 -2.76 15.78 13.42
C PHE A 117 -1.82 16.36 12.34
N PRO A 118 -0.65 16.91 12.69
CA PRO A 118 0.29 17.48 11.71
C PRO A 118 0.68 16.50 10.59
N GLY A 119 0.69 15.20 10.89
CA GLY A 119 1.04 14.15 9.93
C GLY A 119 0.00 13.87 8.83
N LEU A 120 -1.20 14.45 8.92
CA LEU A 120 -2.27 14.34 7.92
C LEU A 120 -2.49 15.62 7.11
N VAL A 121 -1.61 16.60 7.25
CA VAL A 121 -1.64 17.83 6.45
C VAL A 121 -1.13 17.52 5.04
N SER A 122 -2.03 17.58 4.05
CA SER A 122 -1.76 17.21 2.66
C SER A 122 -0.87 18.22 1.96
N LYS A 123 -1.18 19.53 2.08
CA LYS A 123 -0.39 20.66 1.58
C LYS A 123 -0.79 21.94 2.32
N THR A 124 0.18 22.79 2.64
CA THR A 124 -0.08 24.22 2.90
C THR A 124 -0.16 24.88 1.52
N ARG A 125 -1.36 25.28 1.06
CA ARG A 125 -1.44 26.14 -0.14
C ARG A 125 -0.78 27.48 0.16
N GLN A 126 -0.30 28.18 -0.88
CA GLN A 126 0.21 29.55 -0.78
C GLN A 126 -0.81 30.51 -0.13
N ASP A 127 -2.11 30.15 -0.15
CA ASP A 127 -3.22 30.85 0.52
C ASP A 127 -3.43 30.50 2.01
N LYS A 128 -2.45 29.89 2.70
CA LYS A 128 -2.53 29.54 4.14
C LYS A 128 -3.68 28.61 4.54
N THR A 129 -4.38 27.98 3.59
CA THR A 129 -5.35 26.92 3.88
C THR A 129 -4.66 25.57 3.88
N THR A 130 -4.63 24.97 5.07
CA THR A 130 -4.10 23.63 5.32
C THR A 130 -5.19 22.62 4.98
N GLU A 131 -5.12 21.97 3.82
CA GLU A 131 -6.06 20.88 3.50
C GLU A 131 -5.64 19.61 4.25
N SER A 132 -6.38 19.25 5.30
CA SER A 132 -6.23 17.97 6.01
C SER A 132 -6.84 16.82 5.20
N VAL A 133 -6.20 15.66 5.22
CA VAL A 133 -6.75 14.45 4.59
C VAL A 133 -8.00 14.02 5.36
N ASN A 134 -9.17 14.10 4.72
CA ASN A 134 -10.42 13.58 5.27
C ASN A 134 -10.52 12.05 5.16
N TYR A 135 -11.48 11.47 5.89
CA TYR A 135 -11.65 10.03 6.00
C TYR A 135 -11.78 9.35 4.63
N GLU A 136 -12.65 9.84 3.74
CA GLU A 136 -12.84 9.22 2.42
C GLU A 136 -11.58 9.30 1.54
N SER A 137 -10.80 10.38 1.64
CA SER A 137 -9.51 10.48 0.95
C SER A 137 -8.49 9.48 1.49
N PHE A 138 -8.49 9.24 2.81
CA PHE A 138 -7.68 8.20 3.42
C PHE A 138 -8.12 6.79 2.98
N ARG A 139 -9.41 6.52 2.86
CA ARG A 139 -9.90 5.22 2.35
C ARG A 139 -9.49 4.96 0.90
N ARG A 140 -9.52 5.99 0.04
CA ARG A 140 -8.94 5.90 -1.33
C ARG A 140 -7.46 5.54 -1.30
N LEU A 141 -6.71 6.07 -0.34
CA LEU A 141 -5.30 5.77 -0.19
C LEU A 141 -5.06 4.32 0.25
N CYS A 142 -5.86 3.82 1.21
CA CYS A 142 -5.85 2.42 1.60
C CYS A 142 -6.15 1.48 0.42
N PHE A 143 -7.14 1.82 -0.42
CA PHE A 143 -7.43 1.09 -1.65
C PHE A 143 -6.23 1.06 -2.60
N LYS A 144 -5.57 2.21 -2.81
CA LYS A 144 -4.34 2.28 -3.63
C LYS A 144 -3.24 1.36 -3.10
N TRP A 145 -3.04 1.29 -1.78
CA TRP A 145 -2.02 0.40 -1.20
C TRP A 145 -2.34 -1.08 -1.42
N GLN A 146 -3.61 -1.50 -1.25
CA GLN A 146 -4.03 -2.87 -1.57
C GLN A 146 -3.77 -3.21 -3.06
N MET A 147 -4.11 -2.31 -3.98
CA MET A 147 -3.87 -2.51 -5.41
C MET A 147 -2.38 -2.54 -5.77
N ARG A 148 -1.55 -1.69 -5.14
CA ARG A 148 -0.10 -1.68 -5.37
C ARG A 148 0.56 -2.99 -4.93
N LEU A 149 0.23 -3.48 -3.73
CA LEU A 149 0.72 -4.76 -3.25
C LEU A 149 0.28 -5.92 -4.15
N HIS A 150 -1.00 -5.94 -4.55
CA HIS A 150 -1.51 -6.94 -5.49
C HIS A 150 -0.74 -6.92 -6.81
N THR A 151 -0.60 -5.74 -7.43
CA THR A 151 0.10 -5.58 -8.72
C THR A 151 1.56 -6.01 -8.60
N ALA A 152 2.23 -5.63 -7.51
CA ALA A 152 3.62 -5.96 -7.24
C ALA A 152 3.84 -7.47 -7.14
N PHE A 153 3.09 -8.16 -6.27
CA PHE A 153 3.22 -9.61 -6.13
C PHE A 153 2.80 -10.35 -7.41
N ASN A 154 1.77 -9.88 -8.10
CA ASN A 154 1.35 -10.45 -9.37
C ASN A 154 2.45 -10.35 -10.44
N SER A 155 3.18 -9.24 -10.53
CA SER A 155 4.28 -9.10 -11.51
C SER A 155 5.44 -10.08 -11.30
N VAL A 156 5.63 -10.58 -10.08
CA VAL A 156 6.68 -11.58 -9.78
C VAL A 156 6.13 -12.99 -9.90
N LEU A 157 4.98 -13.27 -9.28
CA LEU A 157 4.48 -14.64 -9.12
C LEU A 157 3.75 -15.18 -10.35
N SER A 158 3.31 -14.31 -11.28
CA SER A 158 2.64 -14.76 -12.52
C SER A 158 3.60 -15.23 -13.61
N VAL A 159 4.89 -14.92 -13.48
CA VAL A 159 5.92 -15.29 -14.44
C VAL A 159 6.36 -16.74 -14.20
N VAL A 160 6.19 -17.59 -15.22
CA VAL A 160 6.61 -18.99 -15.16
C VAL A 160 8.14 -19.07 -15.09
N ASN A 161 8.66 -19.91 -14.18
CA ASN A 161 10.11 -20.07 -13.94
C ASN A 161 10.83 -18.75 -13.62
N ASN A 162 10.17 -17.81 -12.95
CA ASN A 162 10.81 -16.56 -12.49
C ASN A 162 11.94 -16.82 -11.49
N GLU A 163 12.75 -15.81 -11.24
CA GLU A 163 13.91 -15.85 -10.34
C GLU A 163 13.53 -16.35 -8.94
N TYR A 164 14.29 -17.32 -8.44
CA TYR A 164 14.05 -17.98 -7.16
C TYR A 164 13.97 -16.99 -5.98
N VAL A 165 14.93 -16.07 -5.86
CA VAL A 165 15.02 -15.12 -4.73
C VAL A 165 13.79 -14.21 -4.71
N SER A 166 13.43 -13.64 -5.86
CA SER A 166 12.27 -12.78 -6.01
C SER A 166 10.96 -13.48 -5.63
N VAL A 167 10.75 -14.73 -6.09
CA VAL A 167 9.56 -15.53 -5.74
C VAL A 167 9.54 -15.87 -4.26
N ARG A 168 10.66 -16.36 -3.70
CA ARG A 168 10.80 -16.70 -2.27
C ARG A 168 10.45 -15.50 -1.39
N ASN A 169 11.05 -14.35 -1.65
CA ASN A 169 10.88 -13.16 -0.83
C ASN A 169 9.44 -12.62 -0.90
N CYS A 170 8.81 -12.66 -2.08
CA CYS A 170 7.40 -12.31 -2.22
C CYS A 170 6.51 -13.23 -1.35
N LEU A 171 6.71 -14.55 -1.39
CA LEU A 171 5.94 -15.50 -0.56
C LEU A 171 6.15 -15.27 0.94
N VAL A 172 7.39 -14.97 1.37
CA VAL A 172 7.71 -14.64 2.76
C VAL A 172 6.98 -13.37 3.22
N VAL A 173 7.07 -12.29 2.44
CA VAL A 173 6.41 -11.02 2.77
C VAL A 173 4.88 -11.16 2.73
N MET A 174 4.33 -11.84 1.73
CA MET A 174 2.89 -12.12 1.65
C MET A 174 2.39 -12.89 2.88
N THR A 175 3.17 -13.86 3.36
CA THR A 175 2.83 -14.63 4.57
C THR A 175 2.74 -13.73 5.81
N LYS A 176 3.65 -12.75 5.97
CA LYS A 176 3.56 -11.74 7.04
C LYS A 176 2.37 -10.83 6.87
N LEU A 177 2.06 -10.43 5.63
CA LEU A 177 0.97 -9.50 5.32
C LEU A 177 -0.43 -10.14 5.37
N ALA A 178 -0.54 -11.47 5.44
CA ALA A 178 -1.82 -12.19 5.43
C ALA A 178 -2.90 -11.63 6.39
N PRO A 179 -2.59 -11.14 7.61
CA PRO A 179 -3.58 -10.55 8.52
C PRO A 179 -4.17 -9.20 8.07
N CYS A 180 -3.62 -8.55 7.04
CA CYS A 180 -4.03 -7.22 6.60
C CYS A 180 -4.09 -7.04 5.08
N PHE A 181 -3.74 -8.07 4.31
CA PHE A 181 -3.75 -8.07 2.85
C PHE A 181 -3.93 -9.52 2.34
N PRO A 182 -4.66 -9.74 1.23
CA PRO A 182 -5.59 -8.81 0.58
C PRO A 182 -6.92 -8.70 1.35
N LEU A 183 -7.58 -7.54 1.29
CA LEU A 183 -8.88 -7.30 1.96
C LEU A 183 -10.07 -7.11 1.03
N LEU A 184 -9.85 -7.02 -0.29
CA LEU A 184 -10.94 -6.94 -1.28
C LEU A 184 -11.20 -8.32 -1.87
N LYS A 185 -12.47 -8.74 -1.92
CA LYS A 185 -12.87 -10.09 -2.34
C LYS A 185 -12.26 -10.53 -3.67
N ASP A 186 -12.30 -9.67 -4.69
CA ASP A 186 -11.70 -9.96 -6.00
C ASP A 186 -10.16 -10.08 -5.95
N LEU A 187 -9.50 -9.31 -5.08
CA LEU A 187 -8.06 -9.45 -4.83
C LEU A 187 -7.74 -10.72 -4.05
N VAL A 188 -8.59 -11.13 -3.10
CA VAL A 188 -8.44 -12.41 -2.38
C VAL A 188 -8.47 -13.55 -3.40
N ASP A 189 -9.52 -13.64 -4.20
CA ASP A 189 -9.69 -14.69 -5.21
C ASP A 189 -8.52 -14.70 -6.22
N SER A 190 -8.09 -13.51 -6.65
CA SER A 190 -6.96 -13.36 -7.58
C SER A 190 -5.65 -13.84 -6.98
N VAL A 191 -5.37 -13.49 -5.72
CA VAL A 191 -4.11 -13.85 -5.04
C VAL A 191 -4.09 -15.34 -4.71
N GLU A 192 -5.20 -15.92 -4.29
CA GLU A 192 -5.28 -17.36 -4.02
C GLU A 192 -5.02 -18.18 -5.29
N LYS A 193 -5.68 -17.84 -6.40
CA LYS A 193 -5.44 -18.50 -7.70
C LYS A 193 -4.00 -18.33 -8.18
N LEU A 194 -3.41 -17.16 -7.95
CA LEU A 194 -2.02 -16.88 -8.30
C LEU A 194 -1.06 -17.77 -7.50
N VAL A 195 -1.24 -17.86 -6.19
CA VAL A 195 -0.36 -18.66 -5.32
C VAL A 195 -0.60 -20.17 -5.49
N GLU A 196 -1.83 -20.61 -5.79
CA GLU A 196 -2.11 -22.00 -6.19
C GLU A 196 -1.32 -22.40 -7.45
N LYS A 197 -1.29 -21.54 -8.46
CA LYS A 197 -0.46 -21.76 -9.66
C LYS A 197 1.03 -21.85 -9.33
N VAL A 198 1.54 -20.97 -8.46
CA VAL A 198 2.95 -21.04 -8.02
C VAL A 198 3.21 -22.38 -7.32
N ARG A 199 2.38 -22.76 -6.35
CA ARG A 199 2.50 -24.04 -5.64
C ARG A 199 2.62 -25.22 -6.62
N ASP A 200 1.71 -25.29 -7.58
CA ASP A 200 1.61 -26.43 -8.50
C ASP A 200 2.74 -26.42 -9.56
N ASN A 201 3.12 -25.25 -10.06
CA ASN A 201 4.21 -25.11 -11.04
C ASN A 201 5.59 -25.42 -10.46
N GLU A 202 5.80 -25.12 -9.17
CA GLU A 202 7.05 -25.33 -8.46
C GLU A 202 7.20 -26.73 -7.87
N LYS A 203 6.10 -27.47 -7.72
CA LYS A 203 6.11 -28.83 -7.17
C LYS A 203 6.98 -29.76 -8.01
N GLY A 204 7.92 -30.46 -7.37
CA GLY A 204 8.88 -31.34 -8.03
C GLY A 204 10.05 -30.61 -8.71
N LYS A 205 10.12 -29.27 -8.64
CA LYS A 205 11.24 -28.46 -9.17
C LYS A 205 11.93 -27.68 -8.06
N ARG A 206 11.16 -26.87 -7.33
CA ARG A 206 11.61 -26.00 -6.25
C ARG A 206 10.65 -26.18 -5.08
N ASP A 207 10.73 -27.36 -4.45
CA ASP A 207 9.74 -27.82 -3.46
C ASP A 207 9.59 -26.89 -2.25
N GLU A 208 10.66 -26.18 -1.87
CA GLU A 208 10.61 -25.19 -0.81
C GLU A 208 9.71 -23.99 -1.18
N LEU A 209 9.74 -23.51 -2.43
CA LEU A 209 8.79 -22.49 -2.91
C LEU A 209 7.36 -23.03 -2.94
N SER A 210 7.17 -24.27 -3.40
CA SER A 210 5.87 -24.94 -3.41
C SER A 210 5.30 -25.03 -1.98
N LEU A 211 6.13 -25.39 -1.00
CA LEU A 211 5.75 -25.46 0.41
C LEU A 211 5.41 -24.08 0.99
N LYS A 212 6.18 -23.04 0.70
CA LYS A 212 5.86 -21.66 1.12
C LYS A 212 4.54 -21.18 0.52
N ALA A 213 4.29 -21.46 -0.76
CA ALA A 213 3.04 -21.14 -1.43
C ALA A 213 1.85 -21.88 -0.78
N ALA A 214 1.99 -23.18 -0.49
CA ALA A 214 0.99 -23.96 0.22
C ALA A 214 0.71 -23.41 1.63
N SER A 215 1.76 -23.05 2.38
CA SER A 215 1.63 -22.46 3.71
C SER A 215 0.89 -21.11 3.67
N TYR A 216 1.19 -20.26 2.69
CA TYR A 216 0.45 -19.00 2.49
C TYR A 216 -1.03 -19.26 2.24
N LEU A 217 -1.40 -20.21 1.38
CA LEU A 217 -2.80 -20.53 1.06
C LEU A 217 -3.58 -20.98 2.30
N VAL A 218 -2.97 -21.84 3.13
CA VAL A 218 -3.57 -22.26 4.39
C VAL A 218 -3.79 -21.05 5.31
N ARG A 219 -2.78 -20.19 5.45
CA ARG A 219 -2.87 -18.97 6.27
C ARG A 219 -3.92 -17.99 5.76
N SER A 220 -4.04 -17.83 4.43
CA SER A 220 -5.06 -16.99 3.78
C SER A 220 -6.47 -17.46 4.10
N LYS A 221 -6.70 -18.78 4.14
CA LYS A 221 -8.01 -19.37 4.43
C LYS A 221 -8.35 -19.38 5.93
N MET A 222 -7.34 -19.48 6.80
CA MET A 222 -7.53 -19.53 8.26
C MET A 222 -7.65 -18.16 8.93
N ARG A 223 -7.32 -17.07 8.23
CA ARG A 223 -7.33 -15.74 8.83
C ARG A 223 -8.76 -15.26 9.10
N ASN A 224 -8.96 -14.63 10.25
CA ASN A 224 -10.21 -13.98 10.60
C ASN A 224 -10.10 -12.47 10.37
N VAL A 225 -10.23 -12.05 9.11
CA VAL A 225 -10.13 -10.63 8.70
C VAL A 225 -11.36 -10.23 7.89
N PRO A 226 -11.84 -8.98 8.01
CA PRO A 226 -12.97 -8.52 7.21
C PRO A 226 -12.58 -8.47 5.73
N VAL A 227 -13.41 -9.08 4.88
CA VAL A 227 -13.28 -9.01 3.42
C VAL A 227 -14.38 -8.10 2.90
N TYR A 228 -14.00 -7.12 2.08
CA TYR A 228 -14.88 -6.07 1.60
C TYR A 228 -15.18 -6.25 0.11
N GLU A 229 -16.40 -5.91 -0.28
CA GLU A 229 -16.72 -5.64 -1.69
C GLU A 229 -16.08 -4.31 -2.12
N GLY A 230 -15.86 -4.12 -3.43
CA GLY A 230 -15.13 -2.96 -3.95
C GLY A 230 -15.66 -1.61 -3.47
N LEU A 231 -16.99 -1.41 -3.51
CA LEU A 231 -17.63 -0.18 -3.01
C LEU A 231 -17.49 -0.01 -1.49
N GLN A 232 -17.56 -1.10 -0.73
CA GLN A 232 -17.40 -1.08 0.72
C GLN A 232 -15.97 -0.74 1.15
N PHE A 233 -14.97 -0.97 0.30
CA PHE A 233 -13.58 -0.55 0.52
C PHE A 233 -13.28 0.85 -0.06
N HIS A 234 -14.30 1.56 -0.53
CA HIS A 234 -14.15 2.86 -1.18
C HIS A 234 -13.26 2.79 -2.44
N ARG A 235 -13.43 1.74 -3.26
CA ARG A 235 -12.88 1.71 -4.63
C ARG A 235 -13.46 2.90 -5.41
N PRO A 236 -12.63 3.75 -6.04
CA PRO A 236 -13.14 4.84 -6.87
C PRO A 236 -14.02 4.29 -7.98
N ILE A 237 -15.26 4.80 -8.08
CA ILE A 237 -16.12 4.50 -9.22
C ILE A 237 -15.47 5.16 -10.43
N VAL A 238 -14.88 4.37 -11.30
CA VAL A 238 -14.50 4.84 -12.63
C VAL A 238 -15.82 5.10 -13.34
N LYS A 239 -16.25 6.36 -13.38
CA LYS A 239 -17.24 6.79 -14.37
C LYS A 239 -16.57 6.50 -15.70
N GLN A 240 -16.92 5.38 -16.34
CA GLN A 240 -16.76 5.28 -17.78
C GLN A 240 -17.47 6.51 -18.32
N ALA A 241 -16.71 7.49 -18.80
CA ALA A 241 -17.28 8.50 -19.66
C ALA A 241 -17.93 7.69 -20.78
N ALA A 242 -19.25 7.65 -20.77
CA ALA A 242 -20.01 7.04 -21.83
C ALA A 242 -19.61 7.79 -23.10
N LYS A 243 -18.65 7.25 -23.86
CA LYS A 243 -18.58 7.46 -25.29
C LYS A 243 -19.75 6.69 -25.88
N LEU A 244 -20.95 7.19 -25.62
CA LEU A 244 -22.14 6.87 -26.39
C LEU A 244 -22.00 7.66 -27.70
N ASP A 245 -21.66 6.93 -28.75
CA ASP A 245 -21.99 7.19 -30.15
C ASP A 245 -22.06 8.66 -30.62
N ALA A 246 -20.90 9.28 -30.80
CA ALA A 246 -20.75 10.44 -31.69
C ALA A 246 -20.19 10.05 -33.07
N THR A 247 -20.24 8.76 -33.43
CA THR A 247 -19.73 8.21 -34.70
C THR A 247 -20.81 7.76 -35.68
N VAL A 248 -22.10 7.86 -35.32
CA VAL A 248 -23.21 7.52 -36.24
C VAL A 248 -23.70 8.74 -37.04
N ASP A 249 -23.56 9.98 -36.54
CA ASP A 249 -24.06 11.18 -37.23
C ASP A 249 -23.08 11.84 -38.22
N ARG A 250 -21.79 11.50 -38.21
CA ARG A 250 -20.83 12.06 -39.20
C ARG A 250 -20.83 11.38 -40.56
N LYS A 251 -21.47 10.22 -40.71
CA LYS A 251 -21.60 9.53 -42.01
C LYS A 251 -22.87 9.85 -42.78
N ARG A 252 -23.82 10.62 -42.22
CA ARG A 252 -25.02 11.08 -42.94
C ARG A 252 -24.87 12.44 -43.63
N ILE A 253 -23.86 13.23 -43.27
CA ILE A 253 -23.67 14.58 -43.83
C ILE A 253 -22.67 14.58 -45.01
N SER A 254 -21.85 13.55 -45.18
CA SER A 254 -20.90 13.45 -46.30
C SER A 254 -21.48 12.90 -47.61
N ASN A 255 -22.73 12.39 -47.61
CA ASN A 255 -23.35 11.78 -48.79
C ASN A 255 -24.43 12.64 -49.47
N VAL A 256 -24.57 13.92 -49.11
CA VAL A 256 -25.53 14.86 -49.74
C VAL A 256 -24.84 15.96 -50.58
N LEU A 257 -23.50 16.02 -50.60
CA LEU A 257 -22.74 17.08 -51.28
C LEU A 257 -21.92 16.61 -52.50
N SER A 258 -22.17 15.42 -53.05
CA SER A 258 -21.39 14.90 -54.20
C SER A 258 -22.23 14.48 -55.43
N SER A 259 -23.49 14.89 -55.55
CA SER A 259 -24.32 14.47 -56.70
C SER A 259 -25.33 15.54 -57.14
N SER A 260 -24.85 16.73 -57.49
CA SER A 260 -25.55 17.71 -58.32
C SER A 260 -24.57 18.79 -58.78
N ILE A 261 -23.89 18.57 -59.92
CA ILE A 261 -23.46 19.57 -60.92
C ILE A 261 -22.84 18.73 -62.06
N PHE A 262 -23.70 18.33 -62.98
CA PHE A 262 -23.41 18.03 -64.38
C PHE A 262 -24.76 18.12 -65.10
N ILE A 263 -25.03 19.32 -65.63
CA ILE A 263 -25.60 19.69 -66.95
C ILE A 263 -25.47 21.21 -67.01
#